data_AF-A0A7J4Q5T5-F1
#
_entry.id   AF-A0A7J4Q5T5-F1
#
_cell.length_a   1.000
_cell.length_b   1.000
_cell.length_c   1.000
_cell.angle_alpha   90.00
_cell.angle_beta   90.00
_cell.angle_gamma   90.00
#
_symmetry.space_group_name_H-M   'P 1'
#
loop_
_entity.id
_entity.type
_entity.pdbx_description
1 polymer ?
#
loop_
_entity_poly.entity_id
_entity_poly.type
_entity_poly.pdbx_seq_one_letter_code
_entity_poly.pdbx_strand_id
1 'polypeptide(L)'
;MYPTIDVIKSVDISGIPTATCNTSDGCIAVGDGNGQVSIFNVNGELIHSYSVEGKVTDLAFIQKNLIVGSSISGISIFSGSSEFHIPNAGCEIIVVSGINFLVSDGSDSLYCFNSSGELQWERRIGHITHISGSLDGYSAIALENGSIMILDRSGDILHDSSAPNDDIETVSCMVFRQDNILVVARNSLGLVIDNRPENRIECWSVKRGLIHTCEVESIVNSISSTMEGVILGCFNGELLALKIGSITQELLAKFDYPVAKIFSWEDDILIASWFDVARVNSEEGIIWSLEHKGIVEHIVSIGDSKVAILGDDKKHSESNPIYVIDPNSEIKSTDFSFEEEFTNSLNDSNEFSGALSEDEEEASSRRPELPTNTSEIFDALDEELQIIIDEPIIEIDLLEDLSKSAKSLNLPPIVDVGEDKTIASESDGTTIVLLDGSKSYDPDGFIKNWSWVNENDKVISESPQVKVKLPKGVHVFYLTVFDDKGASSRATLTIQVT
;
A
#
# COMPACT_ATOMS: atom_id res chain seq x y z
N MET A 1 19.29 19.74 4.13
CA MET A 1 19.23 18.51 3.31
C MET A 1 20.18 17.53 3.98
N TYR A 2 19.72 16.32 4.31
CA TYR A 2 20.61 15.32 4.90
C TYR A 2 21.64 14.90 3.86
N PRO A 3 22.86 14.52 4.29
CA PRO A 3 23.83 13.99 3.36
C PRO A 3 23.30 12.67 2.74
N THR A 4 23.89 12.25 1.64
CA THR A 4 23.37 11.14 0.84
C THR A 4 24.46 10.11 0.51
N ILE A 5 24.08 9.00 -0.10
CA ILE A 5 24.98 7.93 -0.56
C ILE A 5 24.75 7.62 -2.03
N ASP A 6 25.71 6.97 -2.67
CA ASP A 6 25.55 6.54 -4.06
C ASP A 6 24.71 5.27 -4.21
N VAL A 7 23.95 5.22 -5.31
CA VAL A 7 23.34 3.99 -5.79
C VAL A 7 24.41 3.17 -6.52
N ILE A 8 24.72 1.97 -6.00
CA ILE A 8 25.71 1.07 -6.61
C ILE A 8 25.23 0.58 -7.98
N LYS A 9 23.96 0.20 -8.04
CA LYS A 9 23.35 -0.34 -9.25
C LYS A 9 21.87 0.00 -9.33
N SER A 10 21.46 0.45 -10.50
CA SER A 10 20.05 0.54 -10.91
C SER A 10 19.73 -0.67 -11.77
N VAL A 11 18.67 -1.41 -11.44
CA VAL A 11 18.23 -2.61 -12.15
C VAL A 11 16.81 -2.41 -12.65
N ASP A 12 16.61 -2.48 -13.96
CA ASP A 12 15.27 -2.35 -14.54
C ASP A 12 14.46 -3.64 -14.33
N ILE A 13 13.16 -3.48 -14.08
CA ILE A 13 12.23 -4.58 -13.85
C ILE A 13 11.06 -4.53 -14.85
N SER A 14 10.46 -5.70 -15.07
CA SER A 14 9.41 -5.95 -16.06
C SER A 14 8.08 -5.27 -15.77
N GLY A 15 7.79 -4.97 -14.51
CA GLY A 15 6.50 -4.42 -14.08
C GLY A 15 6.57 -3.82 -12.67
N ILE A 16 5.44 -3.29 -12.22
CA ILE A 16 5.34 -2.67 -10.89
C ILE A 16 5.52 -3.76 -9.83
N PRO A 17 6.50 -3.62 -8.92
CA PRO A 17 6.75 -4.60 -7.89
C PRO A 17 5.58 -4.61 -6.90
N THR A 18 5.18 -5.80 -6.50
CA THR A 18 3.98 -6.03 -5.66
C THR A 18 4.31 -6.83 -4.41
N ALA A 19 5.29 -7.73 -4.53
CA ALA A 19 5.75 -8.57 -3.46
C ALA A 19 7.25 -8.81 -3.62
N THR A 20 7.93 -8.98 -2.48
CA THR A 20 9.37 -9.24 -2.46
C THR A 20 9.73 -10.20 -1.33
N CYS A 21 10.71 -11.05 -1.56
CA CYS A 21 11.27 -11.88 -0.49
C CYS A 21 12.75 -12.21 -0.75
N ASN A 22 13.49 -12.45 0.33
CA ASN A 22 14.85 -12.95 0.29
C ASN A 22 14.89 -14.45 0.00
N THR A 23 15.86 -14.90 -0.80
CA THR A 23 16.20 -16.31 -0.93
C THR A 23 17.45 -16.65 -0.10
N SER A 24 17.70 -17.94 0.14
CA SER A 24 18.84 -18.40 0.96
C SER A 24 20.21 -18.05 0.40
N ASP A 25 20.29 -17.74 -0.90
CA ASP A 25 21.55 -17.54 -1.61
C ASP A 25 21.92 -16.04 -1.69
N GLY A 26 21.30 -15.21 -0.84
CA GLY A 26 21.48 -13.75 -0.83
C GLY A 26 20.86 -13.06 -2.04
N CYS A 27 19.98 -13.75 -2.77
CA CYS A 27 19.25 -13.17 -3.90
C CYS A 27 17.90 -12.62 -3.43
N ILE A 28 17.30 -11.77 -4.26
CA ILE A 28 15.97 -11.21 -4.05
C ILE A 28 15.03 -11.77 -5.13
N ALA A 29 13.87 -12.24 -4.71
CA ALA A 29 12.75 -12.51 -5.61
C ALA A 29 11.79 -11.32 -5.60
N VAL A 30 11.39 -10.88 -6.79
CA VAL A 30 10.49 -9.75 -7.00
C VAL A 30 9.32 -10.21 -7.86
N GLY A 31 8.11 -10.09 -7.34
CA GLY A 31 6.86 -10.38 -8.04
C GLY A 31 6.21 -9.09 -8.52
N ASP A 32 5.66 -9.09 -9.73
CA ASP A 32 5.04 -7.92 -10.33
C ASP A 32 3.53 -8.05 -10.59
N GLY A 33 2.92 -6.90 -10.90
CA GLY A 33 1.50 -6.78 -11.24
C GLY A 33 1.05 -7.59 -12.46
N ASN A 34 1.99 -8.03 -13.30
CA ASN A 34 1.72 -8.77 -14.54
C ASN A 34 1.88 -10.30 -14.36
N GLY A 35 2.15 -10.77 -13.14
CA GLY A 35 2.33 -12.18 -12.86
C GLY A 35 3.74 -12.71 -13.15
N GLN A 36 4.72 -11.83 -13.32
CA GLN A 36 6.12 -12.23 -13.48
C GLN A 36 6.84 -12.20 -12.14
N VAL A 37 7.60 -13.26 -11.87
CA VAL A 37 8.48 -13.37 -10.70
C VAL A 37 9.91 -13.43 -11.19
N SER A 38 10.72 -12.45 -10.81
CA SER A 38 12.11 -12.30 -11.24
C SER A 38 13.06 -12.43 -10.05
N ILE A 39 14.12 -13.23 -10.20
CA ILE A 39 15.14 -13.45 -9.16
C ILE A 39 16.42 -12.74 -9.55
N PHE A 40 16.88 -11.80 -8.74
CA PHE A 40 18.10 -11.03 -8.97
C PHE A 40 19.21 -11.41 -7.97
N ASN A 41 20.44 -11.56 -8.46
CA ASN A 41 21.62 -11.78 -7.62
C ASN A 41 22.14 -10.48 -6.96
N VAL A 42 23.15 -10.59 -6.11
CA VAL A 42 23.81 -9.46 -5.40
C VAL A 42 24.45 -8.39 -6.31
N ASN A 43 24.60 -8.68 -7.61
CA ASN A 43 25.10 -7.75 -8.62
C ASN A 43 23.96 -7.09 -9.42
N GLY A 44 22.70 -7.43 -9.11
CA GLY A 44 21.54 -6.94 -9.83
C GLY A 44 21.27 -7.66 -11.15
N GLU A 45 21.85 -8.84 -11.36
CA GLU A 45 21.64 -9.63 -12.58
C GLU A 45 20.48 -10.61 -12.39
N LEU A 46 19.62 -10.71 -13.39
CA LEU A 46 18.51 -11.67 -13.42
C LEU A 46 19.05 -13.10 -13.57
N ILE A 47 18.77 -13.97 -12.60
CA ILE A 47 19.17 -15.37 -12.58
C ILE A 47 18.09 -16.25 -13.19
N HIS A 48 16.86 -16.08 -12.71
CA HIS A 48 15.70 -16.89 -13.06
C HIS A 48 14.45 -16.02 -13.13
N SER A 49 13.50 -16.43 -13.96
CA SER A 49 12.17 -15.85 -13.97
C SER A 49 11.12 -16.95 -14.10
N TYR A 50 9.99 -16.72 -13.45
CA TYR A 50 8.80 -17.55 -13.49
C TYR A 50 7.62 -16.68 -13.89
N SER A 51 6.56 -17.32 -14.37
CA SER A 51 5.31 -16.65 -14.69
C SER A 51 4.16 -17.43 -14.08
N VAL A 52 3.26 -16.69 -13.43
CA VAL A 52 2.01 -17.19 -12.91
C VAL A 52 0.86 -16.44 -13.58
N GLU A 53 -0.30 -17.08 -13.66
CA GLU A 53 -1.51 -16.43 -14.15
C GLU A 53 -2.07 -15.51 -13.06
N GLY A 54 -2.25 -14.22 -13.34
CA GLY A 54 -2.74 -13.22 -12.38
C GLY A 54 -1.62 -12.39 -11.76
N LYS A 55 -2.01 -11.36 -10.99
CA LYS A 55 -1.06 -10.49 -10.27
C LYS A 55 -0.37 -11.29 -9.17
N VAL A 56 0.94 -11.12 -9.00
CA VAL A 56 1.63 -11.65 -7.82
C VAL A 56 1.15 -10.88 -6.60
N THR A 57 0.60 -11.58 -5.61
CA THR A 57 0.05 -10.95 -4.40
C THR A 57 1.03 -10.98 -3.25
N ASP A 58 1.76 -12.09 -3.09
CA ASP A 58 2.76 -12.23 -2.05
C ASP A 58 3.85 -13.25 -2.43
N LEU A 59 5.00 -13.16 -1.78
CA LEU A 59 6.15 -14.03 -1.98
C LEU A 59 6.72 -14.48 -0.64
N ALA A 60 7.00 -15.77 -0.51
CA ALA A 60 7.67 -16.31 0.66
C ALA A 60 8.73 -17.33 0.26
N PHE A 61 9.84 -17.37 0.99
CA PHE A 61 10.89 -18.36 0.78
C PHE A 61 11.05 -19.23 2.02
N ILE A 62 10.87 -20.55 1.87
CA ILE A 62 10.93 -21.50 2.98
C ILE A 62 11.65 -22.77 2.57
N GLN A 63 12.68 -23.17 3.32
CA GLN A 63 13.43 -24.43 3.12
C GLN A 63 13.84 -24.70 1.65
N LYS A 64 14.30 -23.66 0.93
CA LYS A 64 14.71 -23.68 -0.50
C LYS A 64 13.57 -23.64 -1.53
N ASN A 65 12.34 -23.49 -1.09
CA ASN A 65 11.18 -23.37 -1.95
C ASN A 65 10.72 -21.92 -1.98
N LEU A 66 10.55 -21.39 -3.20
CA LEU A 66 9.91 -20.10 -3.42
C LEU A 66 8.41 -20.34 -3.57
N ILE A 67 7.63 -19.80 -2.65
CA ILE A 67 6.18 -19.82 -2.63
C ILE A 67 5.70 -18.51 -3.27
N VAL A 68 4.85 -18.63 -4.27
CA VAL A 68 4.30 -17.51 -5.03
C VAL A 68 2.79 -17.52 -4.90
N GLY A 69 2.25 -16.43 -4.36
CA GLY A 69 0.83 -16.14 -4.32
C GLY A 69 0.39 -15.41 -5.58
N SER A 70 -0.71 -15.86 -6.17
CA SER A 70 -1.36 -15.21 -7.30
C SER A 70 -2.80 -14.88 -6.97
N SER A 71 -3.25 -13.72 -7.45
CA SER A 71 -4.64 -13.27 -7.37
C SER A 71 -5.64 -14.16 -8.14
N ILE A 72 -5.17 -15.02 -9.05
CA ILE A 72 -6.05 -15.89 -9.88
C ILE A 72 -5.75 -17.35 -9.62
N SER A 73 -4.50 -17.76 -9.77
CA SER A 73 -4.13 -19.18 -9.74
C SER A 73 -3.99 -19.73 -8.30
N GLY A 74 -3.95 -18.88 -7.28
CA GLY A 74 -3.77 -19.33 -5.90
C GLY A 74 -2.29 -19.43 -5.55
N ILE A 75 -1.76 -20.63 -5.26
CA ILE A 75 -0.38 -20.81 -4.80
C ILE A 75 0.42 -21.67 -5.78
N SER A 76 1.61 -21.19 -6.16
CA SER A 76 2.62 -21.97 -6.88
C SER A 76 3.89 -22.10 -6.05
N ILE A 77 4.46 -23.30 -6.02
CA ILE A 77 5.70 -23.61 -5.30
C ILE A 77 6.79 -23.95 -6.31
N PHE A 78 7.87 -23.17 -6.31
CA PHE A 78 9.05 -23.39 -7.15
C PHE A 78 10.18 -23.96 -6.29
N SER A 79 10.50 -25.23 -6.54
CA SER A 79 11.63 -25.95 -5.93
C SER A 79 12.62 -26.35 -7.03
N GLY A 80 13.53 -25.44 -7.39
CA GLY A 80 14.43 -25.66 -8.52
C GLY A 80 13.65 -25.75 -9.84
N SER A 81 13.54 -26.96 -10.41
CA SER A 81 12.86 -27.22 -11.69
C SER A 81 11.45 -27.82 -11.57
N SER A 82 10.95 -28.04 -10.35
CA SER A 82 9.62 -28.62 -10.13
C SER A 82 8.64 -27.54 -9.68
N GLU A 83 7.47 -27.52 -10.29
CA GLU A 83 6.37 -26.61 -9.98
C GLU A 83 5.21 -27.43 -9.41
N PHE A 84 4.72 -27.01 -8.25
CA PHE A 84 3.50 -27.55 -7.67
C PHE A 84 2.46 -26.45 -7.60
N HIS A 85 1.28 -26.73 -8.13
CA HIS A 85 0.16 -25.82 -8.10
C HIS A 85 -0.86 -26.32 -7.10
N ILE A 86 -1.25 -25.46 -6.16
CA ILE A 86 -2.33 -25.73 -5.21
C ILE A 86 -3.51 -24.87 -5.65
N PRO A 87 -4.44 -25.43 -6.44
CA PRO A 87 -5.57 -24.67 -6.95
C PRO A 87 -6.56 -24.42 -5.81
N ASN A 88 -6.57 -23.19 -5.31
CA ASN A 88 -7.63 -22.61 -4.47
C ASN A 88 -7.95 -21.22 -5.03
N ALA A 89 -8.97 -20.55 -4.50
CA ALA A 89 -9.29 -19.17 -4.86
C ALA A 89 -8.04 -18.26 -4.80
N GLY A 90 -8.09 -17.10 -5.46
CA GLY A 90 -7.00 -16.13 -5.49
C GLY A 90 -6.37 -15.93 -4.10
N CYS A 91 -5.04 -16.06 -4.04
CA CYS A 91 -4.24 -15.91 -2.84
C CYS A 91 -4.11 -14.42 -2.50
N GLU A 92 -4.31 -14.04 -1.24
CA GLU A 92 -4.20 -12.65 -0.79
C GLU A 92 -2.93 -12.40 0.03
N ILE A 93 -2.65 -13.24 1.03
CA ILE A 93 -1.52 -13.06 1.96
C ILE A 93 -0.79 -14.38 2.13
N ILE A 94 0.54 -14.36 2.14
CA ILE A 94 1.40 -15.51 2.47
C ILE A 94 2.34 -15.14 3.61
N VAL A 95 2.28 -15.90 4.71
CA VAL A 95 3.17 -15.67 5.85
C VAL A 95 3.82 -16.95 6.32
N VAL A 96 5.14 -16.90 6.50
CA VAL A 96 5.90 -18.00 7.09
C VAL A 96 5.68 -18.04 8.60
N SER A 97 5.37 -19.22 9.13
CA SER A 97 5.21 -19.48 10.56
C SER A 97 5.98 -20.76 10.93
N GLY A 98 7.16 -20.55 11.52
CA GLY A 98 8.10 -21.63 11.83
C GLY A 98 8.57 -22.39 10.59
N ILE A 99 8.19 -23.66 10.49
CA ILE A 99 8.52 -24.54 9.34
C ILE A 99 7.40 -24.65 8.30
N ASN A 100 6.26 -24.01 8.57
CA ASN A 100 5.08 -23.99 7.73
C ASN A 100 4.89 -22.60 7.15
N PHE A 101 3.96 -22.48 6.19
CA PHE A 101 3.47 -21.20 5.74
C PHE A 101 1.94 -21.20 5.73
N LEU A 102 1.39 -20.02 5.99
CA LEU A 102 -0.03 -19.75 5.98
C LEU A 102 -0.40 -19.02 4.70
N VAL A 103 -1.60 -19.30 4.20
CA VAL A 103 -2.18 -18.61 3.05
C VAL A 103 -3.63 -18.25 3.34
N SER A 104 -3.98 -16.99 3.13
CA SER A 104 -5.38 -16.55 3.05
C SER A 104 -5.84 -16.48 1.60
N ASP A 105 -7.11 -16.82 1.39
CA ASP A 105 -7.80 -16.61 0.13
C ASP A 105 -8.91 -15.57 0.26
N GLY A 106 -9.42 -15.09 -0.89
CA GLY A 106 -10.57 -14.18 -0.92
C GLY A 106 -11.91 -14.81 -0.52
N SER A 107 -11.92 -16.05 -0.02
CA SER A 107 -13.11 -16.79 0.44
C SER A 107 -13.15 -16.97 1.96
N ASP A 108 -12.43 -16.12 2.71
CA ASP A 108 -12.37 -16.09 4.18
C ASP A 108 -11.69 -17.30 4.82
N SER A 109 -10.92 -18.05 4.04
CA SER A 109 -10.30 -19.29 4.47
C SER A 109 -8.80 -19.09 4.68
N LEU A 110 -8.31 -19.69 5.76
CA LEU A 110 -6.91 -19.75 6.12
C LEU A 110 -6.43 -21.20 5.99
N TYR A 111 -5.39 -21.37 5.19
CA TYR A 111 -4.75 -22.64 4.93
C TYR A 111 -3.36 -22.65 5.56
N CYS A 112 -2.97 -23.77 6.16
CA CYS A 112 -1.60 -24.00 6.59
C CYS A 112 -0.99 -25.14 5.80
N PHE A 113 0.15 -24.87 5.17
CA PHE A 113 0.92 -25.85 4.41
C PHE A 113 2.28 -26.08 5.05
N ASN A 114 2.83 -27.28 4.89
CA ASN A 114 4.25 -27.49 5.15
C ASN A 114 5.10 -26.94 4.01
N SER A 115 6.42 -26.90 4.18
CA SER A 115 7.35 -26.40 3.17
C SER A 115 7.26 -27.09 1.80
N SER A 116 6.75 -28.33 1.72
CA SER A 116 6.53 -29.06 0.47
C SER A 116 5.18 -28.81 -0.19
N GLY A 117 4.29 -28.02 0.44
CA GLY A 117 2.95 -27.73 -0.07
C GLY A 117 1.86 -28.73 0.34
N GLU A 118 2.11 -29.60 1.32
CA GLU A 118 1.08 -30.49 1.85
C GLU A 118 0.23 -29.74 2.89
N LEU A 119 -1.08 -29.75 2.69
CA LEU A 119 -2.05 -29.13 3.59
C LEU A 119 -2.02 -29.80 4.97
N GLN A 120 -1.75 -29.02 6.01
CA GLN A 120 -1.75 -29.44 7.40
C GLN A 120 -3.14 -29.27 8.02
N TRP A 121 -3.76 -28.11 7.80
CA TRP A 121 -5.11 -27.80 8.25
C TRP A 121 -5.69 -26.60 7.48
N GLU A 122 -7.01 -26.48 7.56
CA GLU A 122 -7.81 -25.39 6.99
C GLU A 122 -8.78 -24.88 8.07
N ARG A 123 -9.04 -23.57 8.06
CA ARG A 123 -10.02 -22.91 8.94
C ARG A 123 -10.71 -21.78 8.18
N ARG A 124 -12.01 -21.59 8.41
CA ARG A 124 -12.73 -20.40 7.95
C ARG A 124 -12.82 -19.40 9.09
N ILE A 125 -12.21 -18.22 8.92
CA ILE A 125 -11.98 -17.26 10.02
C ILE A 125 -12.63 -15.90 9.72
N GLY A 126 -12.91 -15.58 8.46
CA GLY A 126 -13.47 -14.28 8.03
C GLY A 126 -12.54 -13.55 7.07
N HIS A 127 -12.89 -12.33 6.66
CA HIS A 127 -12.04 -11.50 5.82
C HIS A 127 -10.76 -11.11 6.57
N ILE A 128 -9.63 -11.70 6.18
CA ILE A 128 -8.33 -11.53 6.83
C ILE A 128 -7.64 -10.29 6.24
N THR A 129 -7.22 -9.37 7.11
CA THR A 129 -6.46 -8.18 6.69
C THR A 129 -4.97 -8.31 6.94
N HIS A 130 -4.58 -9.00 8.02
CA HIS A 130 -3.18 -9.17 8.39
C HIS A 130 -2.93 -10.56 8.96
N ILE A 131 -1.76 -11.11 8.65
CA ILE A 131 -1.24 -12.33 9.28
C ILE A 131 0.17 -12.02 9.79
N SER A 132 0.50 -12.52 10.98
CA SER A 132 1.87 -12.51 11.50
C SER A 132 2.25 -13.91 11.94
N GLY A 133 3.46 -14.34 11.57
CA GLY A 133 4.00 -15.64 11.92
C GLY A 133 5.15 -15.52 12.91
N SER A 134 5.19 -16.40 13.90
CA SER A 134 6.34 -16.57 14.79
C SER A 134 7.30 -17.64 14.25
N LEU A 135 8.58 -17.52 14.60
CA LEU A 135 9.61 -18.55 14.41
C LEU A 135 9.25 -19.88 15.08
N ASP A 136 8.48 -19.85 16.17
CA ASP A 136 8.02 -21.05 16.86
C ASP A 136 6.73 -21.63 16.27
N GLY A 137 6.25 -21.15 15.12
CA GLY A 137 5.07 -21.70 14.45
C GLY A 137 3.73 -21.29 15.05
N TYR A 138 3.71 -20.25 15.91
CA TYR A 138 2.46 -19.57 16.27
C TYR A 138 2.09 -18.58 15.18
N SER A 139 0.81 -18.26 15.10
CA SER A 139 0.30 -17.34 14.10
C SER A 139 -0.70 -16.37 14.73
N ALA A 140 -0.77 -15.17 14.19
CA ALA A 140 -1.71 -14.15 14.61
C ALA A 140 -2.43 -13.61 13.39
N ILE A 141 -3.71 -13.36 13.53
CA ILE A 141 -4.61 -12.98 12.45
C ILE A 141 -5.40 -11.76 12.90
N ALA A 142 -5.47 -10.74 12.06
CA ALA A 142 -6.48 -9.69 12.17
C ALA A 142 -7.51 -9.83 11.07
N LEU A 143 -8.75 -9.51 11.44
CA LEU A 143 -9.89 -9.46 10.55
C LEU A 143 -10.27 -8.01 10.25
N GLU A 144 -11.04 -7.81 9.18
CA GLU A 144 -11.52 -6.50 8.76
C GLU A 144 -12.36 -5.79 9.85
N ASN A 145 -13.07 -6.56 10.66
CA ASN A 145 -13.88 -6.04 11.77
C ASN A 145 -13.06 -5.67 13.04
N GLY A 146 -11.73 -5.62 12.95
CA GLY A 146 -10.83 -5.28 14.06
C GLY A 146 -10.58 -6.42 15.05
N SER A 147 -11.15 -7.60 14.84
CA SER A 147 -10.89 -8.76 15.69
C SER A 147 -9.49 -9.31 15.45
N ILE A 148 -8.84 -9.75 16.53
CA ILE A 148 -7.55 -10.42 16.48
C ILE A 148 -7.63 -11.81 17.10
N MET A 149 -6.84 -12.74 16.58
CA MET A 149 -6.77 -14.11 17.05
C MET A 149 -5.32 -14.59 17.04
N ILE A 150 -4.92 -15.33 18.07
CA ILE A 150 -3.63 -16.03 18.14
C ILE A 150 -3.90 -17.51 18.03
N LEU A 151 -3.30 -18.16 17.04
CA LEU A 151 -3.40 -19.58 16.77
C LEU A 151 -2.13 -20.32 17.19
N ASP A 152 -2.30 -21.57 17.60
CA ASP A 152 -1.21 -22.53 17.72
C ASP A 152 -0.84 -23.16 16.36
N ARG A 153 0.14 -24.08 16.39
CA ARG A 153 0.63 -24.80 15.21
C ARG A 153 -0.43 -25.67 14.53
N SER A 154 -1.48 -26.06 15.26
CA SER A 154 -2.57 -26.91 14.80
C SER A 154 -3.78 -26.11 14.30
N GLY A 155 -3.70 -24.77 14.35
CA GLY A 155 -4.77 -23.86 13.95
C GLY A 155 -5.85 -23.71 15.01
N ASP A 156 -5.57 -24.07 16.26
CA ASP A 156 -6.49 -23.88 17.38
C ASP A 156 -6.26 -22.51 18.03
N ILE A 157 -7.36 -21.86 18.40
CA ILE A 157 -7.34 -20.51 18.96
C ILE A 157 -6.82 -20.56 20.40
N LEU A 158 -5.72 -19.88 20.65
CA LEU A 158 -5.13 -19.71 21.98
C LEU A 158 -5.72 -18.50 22.70
N HIS A 159 -5.84 -17.38 21.97
CA HIS A 159 -6.40 -16.12 22.46
C HIS A 159 -7.16 -15.43 21.33
N ASP A 160 -8.21 -14.72 21.67
CA ASP A 160 -8.97 -13.88 20.76
C ASP A 160 -9.38 -12.56 21.44
N SER A 161 -9.59 -11.53 20.63
CA SER A 161 -10.14 -10.25 21.06
C SER A 161 -10.92 -9.64 19.92
N SER A 162 -12.23 -9.49 20.10
CA SER A 162 -13.09 -8.77 19.16
C SER A 162 -13.01 -7.26 19.39
N ALA A 163 -13.36 -6.47 18.36
CA ALA A 163 -13.68 -5.07 18.54
C ALA A 163 -14.93 -4.92 19.45
N PRO A 164 -15.03 -3.85 20.25
CA PRO A 164 -16.23 -3.54 21.03
C PRO A 164 -17.45 -3.29 20.14
N ASN A 165 -18.65 -3.69 20.56
CA ASN A 165 -19.88 -3.54 19.75
C ASN A 165 -20.30 -2.09 19.49
N ASP A 166 -19.78 -1.15 20.28
CA ASP A 166 -20.08 0.27 20.22
C ASP A 166 -19.03 1.08 19.44
N ASP A 167 -18.04 0.40 18.86
CA ASP A 167 -16.92 1.02 18.15
C ASP A 167 -16.55 0.23 16.89
N ILE A 168 -15.96 0.93 15.92
CA ILE A 168 -15.41 0.33 14.70
C ILE A 168 -13.89 0.42 14.85
N GLU A 169 -13.28 -0.70 15.22
CA GLU A 169 -11.82 -0.80 15.33
C GLU A 169 -11.23 -1.49 14.10
N THR A 170 -9.99 -1.12 13.77
CA THR A 170 -9.19 -1.78 12.73
C THR A 170 -7.78 -2.04 13.24
N VAL A 171 -7.10 -3.02 12.66
CA VAL A 171 -5.68 -3.28 12.93
C VAL A 171 -4.88 -2.74 11.77
N SER A 172 -3.94 -1.84 12.04
CA SER A 172 -3.07 -1.26 11.01
C SER A 172 -1.76 -2.02 10.83
N CYS A 173 -1.26 -2.67 11.89
CA CYS A 173 -0.02 -3.44 11.81
C CYS A 173 0.07 -4.46 12.95
N MET A 174 0.77 -5.57 12.71
CA MET A 174 1.10 -6.53 13.75
C MET A 174 2.40 -7.27 13.47
N VAL A 175 3.15 -7.61 14.52
CA VAL A 175 4.38 -8.39 14.39
C VAL A 175 4.62 -9.28 15.62
N PHE A 176 5.07 -10.51 15.38
CA PHE A 176 5.64 -11.32 16.45
C PHE A 176 7.09 -10.91 16.73
N ARG A 177 7.38 -10.72 18.02
CA ARG A 177 8.76 -10.64 18.52
C ARG A 177 9.36 -12.04 18.66
N GLN A 178 10.68 -12.11 18.71
CA GLN A 178 11.43 -13.36 18.86
C GLN A 178 11.08 -14.15 20.14
N ASP A 179 10.56 -13.49 21.17
CA ASP A 179 10.11 -14.08 22.43
C ASP A 179 8.64 -14.54 22.43
N ASN A 180 8.00 -14.58 21.25
CA ASN A 180 6.58 -14.89 21.05
C ASN A 180 5.60 -13.92 21.71
N ILE A 181 6.02 -12.67 21.93
CA ILE A 181 5.09 -11.59 22.22
C ILE A 181 4.62 -11.01 20.89
N LEU A 182 3.32 -11.11 20.62
CA LEU A 182 2.69 -10.42 19.51
C LEU A 182 2.48 -8.96 19.92
N VAL A 183 2.86 -8.05 19.04
CA VAL A 183 2.55 -6.62 19.19
C VAL A 183 1.60 -6.22 18.08
N VAL A 184 0.49 -5.57 18.45
CA VAL A 184 -0.59 -5.18 17.55
C VAL A 184 -0.82 -3.68 17.68
N ALA A 185 -0.85 -2.96 16.56
CA ALA A 185 -1.36 -1.60 16.50
C ALA A 185 -2.83 -1.63 16.09
N ARG A 186 -3.70 -1.20 17.00
CA ARG A 186 -5.14 -1.13 16.79
C ARG A 186 -5.62 0.31 16.89
N ASN A 187 -6.54 0.68 16.01
CA ASN A 187 -7.05 2.03 15.87
C ASN A 187 -8.58 2.01 15.86
N SER A 188 -9.19 2.96 16.56
CA SER A 188 -10.62 3.24 16.51
C SER A 188 -10.90 4.22 15.37
N LEU A 189 -11.92 3.93 14.58
CA LEU A 189 -12.43 4.80 13.51
C LEU A 189 -13.75 5.48 13.93
N GLY A 190 -14.32 5.08 15.06
CA GLY A 190 -15.60 5.53 15.56
C GLY A 190 -15.50 6.70 16.54
N LEU A 191 -16.67 7.19 16.96
CA LEU A 191 -16.75 8.10 18.10
C LEU A 191 -16.61 7.26 19.37
N VAL A 192 -15.41 7.25 19.95
CA VAL A 192 -15.17 6.61 21.25
C VAL A 192 -16.01 7.33 22.32
N ILE A 193 -16.98 6.61 22.90
CA ILE A 193 -17.91 7.17 23.89
C ILE A 193 -17.31 7.14 25.32
N ASP A 194 -16.15 6.48 25.48
CA ASP A 194 -15.44 6.33 26.75
C ASP A 194 -13.97 6.79 26.67
N ASN A 195 -13.13 6.33 27.61
CA ASN A 195 -11.72 6.71 27.71
C ASN A 195 -10.77 5.74 27.00
N ARG A 196 -11.25 4.89 26.07
CA ARG A 196 -10.37 4.05 25.25
C ARG A 196 -9.48 4.95 24.38
N PRO A 197 -8.19 4.63 24.25
CA PRO A 197 -7.33 5.33 23.31
C PRO A 197 -7.80 5.11 21.87
N GLU A 198 -7.78 6.18 21.08
CA GLU A 198 -8.07 6.13 19.64
C GLU A 198 -7.06 5.21 18.93
N ASN A 199 -5.77 5.42 19.17
CA ASN A 199 -4.70 4.58 18.65
C ASN A 199 -3.97 3.92 19.82
N ARG A 200 -3.77 2.60 19.75
CA ARG A 200 -3.09 1.85 20.82
C ARG A 200 -2.24 0.71 20.31
N ILE A 201 -1.21 0.42 21.10
CA ILE A 201 -0.41 -0.78 21.00
C ILE A 201 -0.90 -1.79 22.04
N GLU A 202 -1.14 -3.01 21.61
CA GLU A 202 -1.46 -4.15 22.48
C GLU A 202 -0.31 -5.17 22.39
N CYS A 203 0.15 -5.66 23.54
CA CYS A 203 1.15 -6.72 23.60
C CYS A 203 0.49 -8.00 24.15
N TRP A 204 0.56 -9.07 23.38
CA TRP A 204 -0.06 -10.34 23.67
C TRP A 204 0.98 -11.43 23.84
N SER A 205 0.97 -12.10 24.98
CA SER A 205 1.75 -13.31 25.20
C SER A 205 0.93 -14.51 24.78
N VAL A 206 1.51 -15.38 23.94
CA VAL A 206 0.91 -16.67 23.56
C VAL A 206 0.45 -17.51 24.77
N LYS A 207 1.11 -17.36 25.93
CA LYS A 207 0.75 -18.11 27.15
C LYS A 207 -0.25 -17.40 28.06
N ARG A 208 -0.26 -16.07 28.09
CA ARG A 208 -0.99 -15.27 29.10
C ARG A 208 -2.12 -14.42 28.51
N GLY A 209 -2.24 -14.33 27.19
CA GLY A 209 -3.12 -13.39 26.51
C GLY A 209 -2.56 -11.97 26.57
N LEU A 210 -3.43 -10.97 26.63
CA LEU A 210 -3.05 -9.56 26.72
C LEU A 210 -2.24 -9.29 28.00
N ILE A 211 -1.02 -8.79 27.84
CA ILE A 211 -0.10 -8.49 28.95
C ILE A 211 0.15 -7.00 29.13
N HIS A 212 -0.03 -6.19 28.09
CA HIS A 212 0.25 -4.76 28.13
C HIS A 212 -0.54 -3.99 27.07
N THR A 213 -0.91 -2.76 27.38
CA THR A 213 -1.49 -1.82 26.41
C THR A 213 -0.91 -0.43 26.62
N CYS A 214 -0.72 0.31 25.53
CA CYS A 214 -0.17 1.66 25.52
C CYS A 214 -0.84 2.50 24.46
N GLU A 215 -1.28 3.71 24.81
CA GLU A 215 -1.78 4.71 23.86
C GLU A 215 -0.65 5.28 23.01
N VAL A 216 -0.92 5.57 21.74
CA VAL A 216 -0.02 6.27 20.82
C VAL A 216 -0.77 7.44 20.17
N GLU A 217 -0.08 8.53 19.88
CA GLU A 217 -0.74 9.75 19.37
C GLU A 217 -1.16 9.65 17.91
N SER A 218 -0.54 8.75 17.14
CA SER A 218 -0.78 8.58 15.71
C SER A 218 -0.96 7.10 15.37
N ILE A 219 -1.71 6.84 14.30
CA ILE A 219 -1.78 5.54 13.63
C ILE A 219 -0.36 5.05 13.35
N VAL A 220 -0.12 3.76 13.61
CA VAL A 220 1.15 3.08 13.34
C VAL A 220 1.02 2.28 12.05
N ASN A 221 1.79 2.65 11.04
CA ASN A 221 1.80 2.02 9.71
C ASN A 221 2.73 0.80 9.66
N SER A 222 3.81 0.82 10.43
CA SER A 222 4.83 -0.23 10.40
C SER A 222 5.37 -0.51 11.80
N ILE A 223 5.68 -1.76 12.09
CA ILE A 223 6.28 -2.18 13.35
C ILE A 223 7.48 -3.08 13.03
N SER A 224 8.63 -2.77 13.64
CA SER A 224 9.79 -3.66 13.64
C SER A 224 10.07 -4.17 15.05
N SER A 225 10.30 -5.47 15.19
CA SER A 225 10.62 -6.09 16.47
C SER A 225 12.06 -5.81 16.89
N THR A 226 12.27 -5.49 18.17
CA THR A 226 13.61 -5.40 18.77
C THR A 226 13.76 -6.37 19.94
N MET A 227 14.98 -6.49 20.48
CA MET A 227 15.27 -7.37 21.61
C MET A 227 14.48 -6.99 22.86
N GLU A 228 14.33 -5.69 23.15
CA GLU A 228 13.61 -5.21 24.34
C GLU A 228 12.15 -4.81 24.08
N GLY A 229 11.79 -4.60 22.82
CA GLY A 229 10.57 -3.87 22.47
C GLY A 229 10.22 -3.96 20.99
N VAL A 230 9.73 -2.83 20.48
CA VAL A 230 9.43 -2.59 19.07
C VAL A 230 9.80 -1.16 18.70
N ILE A 231 10.02 -0.93 17.40
CA ILE A 231 10.06 0.39 16.79
C ILE A 231 8.77 0.57 16.00
N LEU A 232 8.10 1.70 16.22
CA LEU A 232 6.83 2.07 15.62
C LEU A 232 7.07 3.17 14.58
N GLY A 233 6.59 2.95 13.37
CA GLY A 233 6.58 3.93 12.29
C GLY A 233 5.18 4.52 12.18
N CYS A 234 5.05 5.80 12.51
CA CYS A 234 3.77 6.47 12.61
C CYS A 234 3.39 7.21 11.32
N PHE A 235 2.08 7.34 11.10
CA PHE A 235 1.51 8.09 9.98
C PHE A 235 1.90 9.57 9.99
N ASN A 236 2.03 10.18 11.17
CA ASN A 236 2.50 11.56 11.31
C ASN A 236 4.02 11.72 11.06
N GLY A 237 4.74 10.69 10.62
CA GLY A 237 6.19 10.72 10.38
C GLY A 237 7.07 10.50 11.62
N GLU A 238 6.50 10.21 12.78
CA GLU A 238 7.29 9.84 13.97
C GLU A 238 7.82 8.42 13.90
N LEU A 239 9.05 8.28 14.38
CA LEU A 239 9.69 7.00 14.61
C LEU A 239 9.90 6.84 16.12
N LEU A 240 9.16 5.92 16.72
CA LEU A 240 9.08 5.77 18.17
C LEU A 240 9.64 4.42 18.62
N ALA A 241 10.48 4.40 19.64
CA ALA A 241 10.88 3.18 20.34
C ALA A 241 9.92 2.92 21.52
N LEU A 242 9.38 1.71 21.59
CA LEU A 242 8.51 1.26 22.67
C LEU A 242 9.06 -0.03 23.29
N LYS A 243 9.45 0.04 24.56
CA LYS A 243 9.80 -1.14 25.37
C LYS A 243 8.54 -1.88 25.82
N ILE A 244 8.54 -3.21 25.76
CA ILE A 244 7.37 -3.98 26.20
C ILE A 244 7.13 -3.77 27.70
N GLY A 245 5.89 -3.44 28.06
CA GLY A 245 5.47 -3.11 29.42
C GLY A 245 5.66 -1.64 29.81
N SER A 246 6.28 -0.82 28.94
CA SER A 246 6.37 0.64 29.12
C SER A 246 5.15 1.34 28.56
N ILE A 247 4.72 2.43 29.21
CA ILE A 247 3.71 3.35 28.66
C ILE A 247 4.32 4.57 27.97
N THR A 248 5.64 4.74 28.08
CA THR A 248 6.36 5.85 27.46
C THR A 248 7.03 5.36 26.19
N GLN A 249 6.84 6.11 25.10
CA GLN A 249 7.65 5.97 23.89
C GLN A 249 8.80 6.97 23.87
N GLU A 250 9.91 6.56 23.29
CA GLU A 250 11.05 7.43 23.01
C GLU A 250 11.05 7.82 21.53
N LEU A 251 11.13 9.11 21.23
CA LEU A 251 11.21 9.61 19.86
C LEU A 251 12.64 9.45 19.34
N LEU A 252 12.81 8.60 18.33
CA LEU A 252 14.11 8.36 17.67
C LEU A 252 14.36 9.36 16.54
N ALA A 253 13.36 9.61 15.70
CA ALA A 253 13.44 10.53 14.57
C ALA A 253 12.05 11.04 14.17
N LYS A 254 12.03 12.16 13.45
CA LYS A 254 10.83 12.74 12.84
C LYS A 254 11.09 12.97 11.35
N PHE A 255 10.17 12.48 10.54
CA PHE A 255 10.13 12.65 9.09
C PHE A 255 9.01 13.61 8.70
N ASP A 256 9.17 14.24 7.54
CA ASP A 256 8.15 15.15 6.99
C ASP A 256 6.93 14.38 6.43
N TYR A 257 7.11 13.09 6.13
CA TYR A 257 6.09 12.21 5.56
C TYR A 257 5.87 10.95 6.41
N PRO A 258 4.76 10.22 6.20
CA PRO A 258 4.47 8.99 6.93
C PRO A 258 5.60 7.96 6.83
N VAL A 259 5.96 7.34 7.96
CA VAL A 259 6.88 6.20 7.96
C VAL A 259 6.14 4.98 7.41
N ALA A 260 6.51 4.53 6.21
CA ALA A 260 5.84 3.43 5.51
C ALA A 260 6.46 2.06 5.84
N LYS A 261 7.80 1.99 5.95
CA LYS A 261 8.53 0.75 6.22
C LYS A 261 9.68 0.99 7.18
N ILE A 262 9.86 0.04 8.10
CA ILE A 262 11.04 -0.06 8.96
C ILE A 262 11.78 -1.34 8.59
N PHE A 263 13.07 -1.21 8.30
CA PHE A 263 13.93 -2.34 7.98
C PHE A 263 15.16 -2.32 8.90
N SER A 264 15.37 -3.39 9.66
CA SER A 264 16.52 -3.49 10.57
C SER A 264 17.81 -3.70 9.78
N TRP A 265 18.85 -2.93 10.11
CA TRP A 265 20.14 -3.00 9.45
C TRP A 265 21.29 -2.89 10.46
N GLU A 266 21.96 -4.01 10.73
CA GLU A 266 23.01 -4.07 11.78
C GLU A 266 22.46 -3.55 13.12
N ASP A 267 23.09 -2.53 13.71
CA ASP A 267 22.64 -1.83 14.92
C ASP A 267 21.74 -0.61 14.61
N ASP A 268 21.55 -0.28 13.34
CA ASP A 268 20.75 0.83 12.83
C ASP A 268 19.44 0.32 12.18
N ILE A 269 18.70 1.26 11.60
CA ILE A 269 17.46 1.01 10.88
C ILE A 269 17.40 1.85 9.61
N LEU A 270 16.86 1.25 8.55
CA LEU A 270 16.49 1.95 7.33
C LEU A 270 14.99 2.22 7.34
N ILE A 271 14.64 3.46 7.01
CA ILE A 271 13.27 3.96 7.05
C ILE A 271 12.86 4.38 5.66
N ALA A 272 11.75 3.82 5.16
CA ALA A 272 11.06 4.33 3.98
C ALA A 272 10.02 5.37 4.39
N SER A 273 10.12 6.57 3.82
CA SER A 273 9.20 7.68 4.04
C SER A 273 8.92 8.35 2.70
N TRP A 274 7.80 7.99 2.06
CA TRP A 274 7.49 8.37 0.67
C TRP A 274 8.61 8.01 -0.30
N PHE A 275 9.24 9.00 -0.95
CA PHE A 275 10.30 8.81 -1.93
C PHE A 275 11.66 8.61 -1.26
N ASP A 276 11.78 8.91 0.03
CA ASP A 276 13.06 8.86 0.74
C ASP A 276 13.28 7.54 1.46
N VAL A 277 14.53 7.06 1.39
CA VAL A 277 15.08 6.06 2.31
C VAL A 277 16.14 6.73 3.17
N ALA A 278 15.99 6.64 4.48
CA ALA A 278 16.95 7.19 5.43
C ALA A 278 17.54 6.12 6.33
N ARG A 279 18.82 6.24 6.66
CA ARG A 279 19.45 5.46 7.73
C ARG A 279 19.38 6.23 9.04
N VAL A 280 18.84 5.60 10.07
CA VAL A 280 18.67 6.19 11.40
C VAL A 280 19.41 5.36 12.43
N ASN A 281 20.22 6.03 13.25
CA ASN A 281 20.82 5.48 14.45
C ASN A 281 20.07 6.02 15.68
N SER A 282 19.97 5.22 16.74
CA SER A 282 19.23 5.60 17.95
C SER A 282 19.83 6.78 18.71
N GLU A 283 21.16 6.97 18.64
CA GLU A 283 21.89 8.03 19.35
C GLU A 283 22.17 9.25 18.47
N GLU A 284 22.54 9.03 17.21
CA GLU A 284 22.95 10.08 16.28
C GLU A 284 21.81 10.66 15.43
N GLY A 285 20.66 9.98 15.38
CA GLY A 285 19.53 10.36 14.54
C GLY A 285 19.71 9.96 13.07
N ILE A 286 19.25 10.79 12.13
CA ILE A 286 19.34 10.51 10.70
C ILE A 286 20.79 10.69 10.22
N ILE A 287 21.41 9.61 9.76
CA ILE A 287 22.80 9.58 9.27
C ILE A 287 22.86 10.09 7.83
N TRP A 288 22.00 9.55 6.96
CA TRP A 288 21.88 9.96 5.55
C TRP A 288 20.45 9.74 5.05
N SER A 289 20.11 10.42 3.96
CA SER A 289 18.85 10.24 3.21
C SER A 289 19.14 10.07 1.71
N LEU A 290 18.43 9.16 1.07
CA LEU A 290 18.52 8.85 -0.36
C LEU A 290 17.12 8.92 -0.97
N GLU A 291 16.99 9.76 -2.00
CA GLU A 291 15.75 9.88 -2.77
C GLU A 291 15.65 8.77 -3.84
N HIS A 292 14.52 8.10 -3.87
CA HIS A 292 14.13 7.10 -4.86
C HIS A 292 13.13 7.71 -5.85
N LYS A 293 13.15 7.26 -7.11
CA LYS A 293 12.27 7.81 -8.17
C LYS A 293 10.78 7.61 -7.92
N GLY A 294 10.43 6.49 -7.30
CA GLY A 294 9.08 6.14 -6.89
C GLY A 294 8.91 6.14 -5.38
N ILE A 295 7.66 6.12 -4.92
CA ILE A 295 7.31 5.94 -3.51
C ILE A 295 7.81 4.58 -3.07
N VAL A 296 8.67 4.54 -2.06
CA VAL A 296 9.34 3.33 -1.59
C VAL A 296 8.34 2.43 -0.87
N GLU A 297 8.13 1.23 -1.42
CA GLU A 297 7.19 0.22 -0.89
C GLU A 297 7.94 -0.94 -0.24
N HIS A 298 9.15 -1.26 -0.74
CA HIS A 298 9.94 -2.38 -0.26
C HIS A 298 11.40 -2.00 0.00
N ILE A 299 11.90 -2.44 1.15
CA ILE A 299 13.31 -2.47 1.51
C ILE A 299 13.64 -3.92 1.87
N VAL A 300 14.61 -4.51 1.17
CA VAL A 300 14.92 -5.93 1.25
C VAL A 300 16.44 -6.11 1.23
N SER A 301 16.99 -6.97 2.10
CA SER A 301 18.43 -7.27 2.03
C SER A 301 18.79 -7.98 0.73
N ILE A 302 20.01 -7.78 0.23
CA ILE A 302 20.54 -8.52 -0.90
C ILE A 302 22.02 -8.81 -0.65
N GLY A 303 22.37 -10.09 -0.56
CA GLY A 303 23.65 -10.54 0.01
C GLY A 303 23.82 -10.12 1.47
N ASP A 304 25.09 -10.05 1.91
CA ASP A 304 25.43 -9.82 3.32
C ASP A 304 25.55 -8.33 3.69
N SER A 305 25.78 -7.45 2.71
CA SER A 305 26.15 -6.04 2.95
C SER A 305 25.39 -5.03 2.09
N LYS A 306 24.37 -5.46 1.34
CA LYS A 306 23.60 -4.56 0.47
C LYS A 306 22.11 -4.67 0.72
N VAL A 307 21.41 -3.65 0.25
CA VAL A 307 19.96 -3.53 0.33
C VAL A 307 19.41 -3.16 -1.05
N ALA A 308 18.31 -3.80 -1.42
CA ALA A 308 17.50 -3.46 -2.57
C ALA A 308 16.32 -2.59 -2.11
N ILE A 309 16.16 -1.44 -2.76
CA ILE A 309 15.06 -0.50 -2.56
C ILE A 309 14.20 -0.55 -3.81
N LEU A 310 12.89 -0.72 -3.61
CA LEU A 310 11.90 -0.76 -4.68
C LEU A 310 10.79 0.24 -4.38
N GLY A 311 10.40 0.99 -5.41
CA GLY A 311 9.31 1.94 -5.31
C GLY A 311 8.31 1.84 -6.45
N ASP A 312 7.13 2.38 -6.21
CA ASP A 312 6.00 2.46 -7.14
C ASP A 312 5.82 3.91 -7.60
N ASP A 313 5.61 4.10 -8.90
CA ASP A 313 5.43 5.44 -9.46
C ASP A 313 4.05 6.04 -9.17
N LYS A 314 3.04 5.26 -8.75
CA LYS A 314 1.63 5.67 -8.50
C LYS A 314 0.89 6.42 -9.63
N LYS A 315 1.60 7.07 -10.57
CA LYS A 315 1.08 8.00 -11.57
C LYS A 315 1.06 7.41 -12.97
N HIS A 316 2.17 6.85 -13.44
CA HIS A 316 2.30 6.43 -14.84
C HIS A 316 2.17 4.94 -15.07
N SER A 317 1.98 4.15 -13.99
CA SER A 317 1.98 2.67 -14.05
C SER A 317 3.24 2.08 -14.72
N GLU A 318 4.34 2.84 -14.73
CA GLU A 318 5.64 2.39 -15.22
C GLU A 318 6.44 1.77 -14.09
N SER A 319 7.30 0.81 -14.42
CA SER A 319 8.19 0.20 -13.43
C SER A 319 9.35 1.14 -13.10
N ASN A 320 9.53 1.42 -11.81
CA ASN A 320 10.76 2.04 -11.34
C ASN A 320 11.87 0.99 -11.18
N PRO A 321 13.14 1.39 -11.38
CA PRO A 321 14.25 0.48 -11.18
C PRO A 321 14.41 0.11 -9.71
N ILE A 322 15.00 -1.05 -9.47
CA ILE A 322 15.52 -1.41 -8.15
C ILE A 322 16.83 -0.66 -7.93
N TYR A 323 16.92 0.07 -6.82
CA TYR A 323 18.18 0.64 -6.36
C TYR A 323 18.87 -0.35 -5.42
N VAL A 324 20.04 -0.83 -5.83
CA VAL A 324 20.94 -1.59 -4.97
C VAL A 324 21.93 -0.62 -4.34
N ILE A 325 21.92 -0.57 -3.01
CA ILE A 325 22.78 0.30 -2.21
C ILE A 325 23.59 -0.52 -1.22
N ASP A 326 24.73 0.02 -0.78
CA ASP A 326 25.40 -0.41 0.45
C ASP A 326 25.17 0.70 1.48
N PRO A 327 24.36 0.45 2.53
CA PRO A 327 24.07 1.44 3.56
C PRO A 327 25.29 2.01 4.29
N ASN A 328 26.43 1.31 4.23
CA ASN A 328 27.72 1.70 4.82
C ASN A 328 28.63 2.46 3.82
N SER A 329 28.12 2.83 2.64
CA SER A 329 28.86 3.60 1.63
C SER A 329 29.31 4.97 2.15
N GLU A 330 30.32 5.53 1.50
CA GLU A 330 30.80 6.88 1.79
C GLU A 330 29.68 7.91 1.67
N ILE A 331 29.50 8.69 2.73
CA ILE A 331 28.48 9.72 2.85
C ILE A 331 28.95 10.97 2.12
N LYS A 332 28.15 11.44 1.15
CA LYS A 332 28.39 12.68 0.41
C LYS A 332 27.60 13.82 1.00
N SER A 333 28.26 14.94 1.27
CA SER A 333 27.57 16.17 1.63
C SER A 333 26.74 16.67 0.46
N THR A 334 25.48 16.99 0.71
CA THR A 334 24.61 17.69 -0.24
C THR A 334 24.95 19.18 -0.37
N ASP A 335 25.89 19.67 0.43
CA ASP A 335 26.43 21.02 0.32
C ASP A 335 27.35 21.10 -0.90
N PHE A 336 26.80 21.56 -2.02
CA PHE A 336 27.61 22.09 -3.11
C PHE A 336 28.33 23.35 -2.61
N SER A 337 29.52 23.19 -2.01
CA SER A 337 30.45 24.31 -1.92
C SER A 337 30.97 24.60 -3.32
N PHE A 338 30.52 25.69 -3.93
CA PHE A 338 31.01 26.23 -5.20
C PHE A 338 32.54 26.49 -5.27
N GLU A 339 33.28 26.20 -4.19
CA GLU A 339 34.72 26.48 -4.08
C GLU A 339 35.63 25.36 -4.59
N GLU A 340 35.18 24.10 -4.72
CA GLU A 340 36.09 22.99 -5.05
C GLU A 340 36.28 22.71 -6.57
N GLU A 341 35.39 23.19 -7.45
CA GLU A 341 35.60 23.07 -8.91
C GLU A 341 36.45 24.20 -9.52
N PHE A 342 36.64 25.31 -8.79
CA PHE A 342 37.48 26.42 -9.27
C PHE A 342 38.99 26.17 -9.13
N THR A 343 39.41 25.19 -8.32
CA THR A 343 40.84 24.93 -8.11
C THR A 343 41.42 23.84 -9.01
N ASN A 344 40.58 23.03 -9.67
CA ASN A 344 41.05 21.93 -10.53
C ASN A 344 40.92 22.19 -12.05
N SER A 345 40.41 23.35 -12.48
CA SER A 345 40.22 23.69 -13.90
C SER A 345 41.11 24.85 -14.41
N LEU A 346 42.11 25.30 -13.64
CA LEU A 346 43.01 26.38 -14.06
C LEU A 346 44.01 26.03 -15.19
N ASN A 347 43.78 24.96 -15.95
CA ASN A 347 44.65 24.57 -17.07
C ASN A 347 43.92 24.20 -18.37
N ASP A 348 42.63 24.48 -18.52
CA ASP A 348 41.98 24.35 -19.84
C ASP A 348 41.26 25.63 -20.27
N SER A 349 41.39 25.90 -21.56
CA SER A 349 41.09 27.14 -22.27
C SER A 349 39.71 27.75 -21.98
N ASN A 350 39.69 29.08 -21.87
CA ASN A 350 38.53 29.99 -21.74
C ASN A 350 37.49 29.93 -22.90
N GLU A 351 37.31 28.81 -23.61
CA GLU A 351 36.37 28.71 -24.73
C GLU A 351 34.91 28.44 -24.32
N PHE A 352 34.61 28.26 -23.02
CA PHE A 352 33.25 27.96 -22.54
C PHE A 352 32.84 28.72 -21.28
N SER A 353 33.37 29.93 -21.08
CA SER A 353 32.72 30.89 -20.18
C SER A 353 31.61 31.57 -20.97
N GLY A 354 30.36 31.51 -20.52
CA GLY A 354 29.22 32.24 -21.13
C GLY A 354 29.32 33.76 -21.04
N ALA A 355 30.52 34.32 -20.93
CA ALA A 355 30.83 35.72 -21.06
C ALA A 355 30.82 36.10 -22.55
N LEU A 356 30.25 37.27 -22.85
CA LEU A 356 30.27 37.85 -24.18
C LEU A 356 31.73 38.12 -24.59
N SER A 357 32.06 37.88 -25.84
CA SER A 357 33.36 38.26 -26.40
C SER A 357 33.53 39.80 -26.40
N GLU A 358 34.77 40.30 -26.39
CA GLU A 358 35.04 41.76 -26.46
C GLU A 358 34.35 42.41 -27.68
N ASP A 359 34.22 41.68 -28.78
CA ASP A 359 33.52 42.12 -29.99
C ASP A 359 31.98 42.21 -29.79
N GLU A 360 31.40 41.34 -28.97
CA GLU A 360 29.97 41.35 -28.64
C GLU A 360 29.61 42.40 -27.58
N GLU A 361 30.52 42.67 -26.63
CA GLU A 361 30.37 43.80 -25.70
C GLU A 361 30.43 45.15 -26.43
N GLU A 362 31.34 45.31 -27.40
CA GLU A 362 31.38 46.49 -28.29
C GLU A 362 30.13 46.62 -29.17
N ALA A 363 29.57 45.51 -29.63
CA ALA A 363 28.32 45.53 -30.41
C ALA A 363 27.11 45.94 -29.54
N SER A 364 27.05 45.50 -28.28
CA SER A 364 25.96 45.85 -27.36
C SER A 364 25.97 47.32 -26.93
N SER A 365 27.15 47.94 -26.90
CA SER A 365 27.33 49.34 -26.49
C SER A 365 27.11 50.35 -27.62
N ARG A 366 26.88 49.89 -28.86
CA ARG A 366 26.52 50.76 -30.00
C ARG A 366 25.02 51.03 -30.03
N ARG A 367 24.67 52.33 -29.98
CA ARG A 367 23.30 52.81 -30.20
C ARG A 367 22.93 52.66 -31.69
N PRO A 368 21.78 52.07 -32.06
CA PRO A 368 21.37 51.99 -33.45
C PRO A 368 21.13 53.39 -34.04
N GLU A 369 21.56 53.62 -35.29
CA GLU A 369 21.17 54.85 -36.01
C GLU A 369 19.69 54.75 -36.41
N LEU A 370 18.90 55.72 -35.94
CA LEU A 370 17.48 55.84 -36.26
C LEU A 370 17.29 56.30 -37.72
N PRO A 371 16.43 55.64 -38.52
CA PRO A 371 16.03 56.18 -39.81
C PRO A 371 15.21 57.47 -39.62
N THR A 372 15.47 58.44 -40.49
CA THR A 372 14.75 59.72 -40.60
C THR A 372 13.30 59.48 -41.04
N ASN A 373 12.38 59.30 -40.08
CA ASN A 373 10.96 59.70 -40.12
C ASN A 373 10.33 59.37 -38.76
N THR A 374 10.51 60.27 -37.80
CA THR A 374 10.17 60.08 -36.37
C THR A 374 8.75 60.52 -36.00
N SER A 375 7.79 60.50 -36.92
CA SER A 375 6.42 60.96 -36.67
C SER A 375 5.41 59.84 -36.34
N GLU A 376 5.78 58.57 -36.47
CA GLU A 376 4.84 57.45 -36.21
C GLU A 376 5.09 56.73 -34.86
N ILE A 377 6.13 57.12 -34.11
CA ILE A 377 6.53 56.46 -32.85
C ILE A 377 5.98 57.19 -31.61
N PHE A 378 5.70 58.49 -31.70
CA PHE A 378 5.19 59.27 -30.57
C PHE A 378 3.72 58.99 -30.23
N ASP A 379 2.94 58.39 -31.14
CA ASP A 379 1.53 58.03 -30.90
C ASP A 379 1.35 56.70 -30.14
N ALA A 380 2.43 55.93 -29.92
CA ALA A 380 2.38 54.63 -29.21
C ALA A 380 2.86 54.68 -27.75
N LEU A 381 3.15 55.88 -27.22
CA LEU A 381 3.71 56.09 -25.87
C LEU A 381 2.76 56.79 -24.89
N ASP A 382 1.50 57.03 -25.29
CA ASP A 382 0.51 57.79 -24.51
C ASP A 382 -0.72 56.96 -24.09
N GLU A 383 -0.53 55.69 -23.72
CA GLU A 383 -1.51 54.95 -22.92
C GLU A 383 -0.91 54.54 -21.57
N GLU A 384 -1.62 54.95 -20.52
CA GLU A 384 -1.16 55.27 -19.17
C GLU A 384 -0.70 54.08 -18.32
N LEU A 385 0.32 54.35 -17.49
CA LEU A 385 0.61 53.60 -16.25
C LEU A 385 -0.54 53.75 -15.25
N GLN A 386 -1.23 52.64 -14.94
CA GLN A 386 -1.93 52.48 -13.66
C GLN A 386 -1.21 51.41 -12.82
N ILE A 387 -0.60 51.85 -11.73
CA ILE A 387 -0.07 50.98 -10.68
C ILE A 387 -1.26 50.60 -9.79
N ILE A 388 -1.73 49.36 -9.90
CA ILE A 388 -2.67 48.77 -8.94
C ILE A 388 -1.82 48.12 -7.85
N ILE A 389 -1.98 48.59 -6.62
CA ILE A 389 -1.48 47.92 -5.42
C ILE A 389 -2.56 46.91 -5.06
N ASP A 390 -2.31 45.62 -5.30
CA ASP A 390 -3.22 44.56 -4.85
C ASP A 390 -3.12 44.39 -3.33
N GLU A 391 -4.26 44.48 -2.66
CA GLU A 391 -4.46 44.04 -1.28
C GLU A 391 -4.32 42.51 -1.17
N PRO A 392 -3.99 41.94 0.01
CA PRO A 392 -3.71 40.52 0.14
C PRO A 392 -4.92 39.68 -0.30
N ILE A 393 -4.70 38.80 -1.28
CA ILE A 393 -5.69 37.85 -1.78
C ILE A 393 -6.07 36.91 -0.63
N ILE A 394 -7.33 36.99 -0.23
CA ILE A 394 -7.97 36.11 0.74
C ILE A 394 -8.04 34.70 0.12
N GLU A 395 -7.57 33.69 0.88
CA GLU A 395 -7.66 32.25 0.63
C GLU A 395 -9.12 31.79 0.37
N ILE A 396 -9.62 31.93 -0.87
CA ILE A 396 -10.92 31.39 -1.27
C ILE A 396 -10.77 30.36 -2.41
N ASP A 397 -9.68 30.40 -3.18
CA ASP A 397 -9.54 29.57 -4.40
C ASP A 397 -9.06 28.12 -4.14
N LEU A 398 -8.37 27.86 -3.03
CA LEU A 398 -7.85 26.52 -2.72
C LEU A 398 -8.96 25.49 -2.43
N LEU A 399 -10.05 25.95 -1.80
CA LEU A 399 -11.23 25.10 -1.55
C LEU A 399 -12.00 24.80 -2.83
N GLU A 400 -12.02 25.74 -3.78
CA GLU A 400 -12.73 25.56 -5.04
C GLU A 400 -11.99 24.59 -5.96
N ASP A 401 -10.66 24.64 -6.01
CA ASP A 401 -9.84 23.70 -6.78
C ASP A 401 -9.78 22.30 -6.15
N LEU A 402 -9.71 22.18 -4.82
CA LEU A 402 -9.88 20.88 -4.14
C LEU A 402 -11.28 20.29 -4.40
N SER A 403 -12.33 21.12 -4.42
CA SER A 403 -13.69 20.66 -4.71
C SER A 403 -13.88 20.21 -6.17
N LYS A 404 -13.17 20.84 -7.11
CA LYS A 404 -13.17 20.44 -8.53
C LYS A 404 -12.41 19.12 -8.73
N SER A 405 -11.29 18.93 -8.02
CA SER A 405 -10.53 17.68 -8.08
C SER A 405 -11.24 16.52 -7.38
N ALA A 406 -12.00 16.76 -6.31
CA ALA A 406 -12.83 15.73 -5.66
C ALA A 406 -14.02 15.30 -6.53
N LYS A 407 -14.52 16.17 -7.41
CA LYS A 407 -15.61 15.88 -8.37
C LYS A 407 -15.20 15.00 -9.55
N SER A 408 -13.91 14.73 -9.75
CA SER A 408 -13.43 13.89 -10.87
C SER A 408 -13.28 12.42 -10.51
N LEU A 409 -13.51 12.02 -9.26
CA LEU A 409 -13.50 10.62 -8.84
C LEU A 409 -14.90 10.03 -8.97
N ASN A 410 -15.06 8.98 -9.79
CA ASN A 410 -16.33 8.27 -9.92
C ASN A 410 -16.61 7.43 -8.67
N LEU A 411 -17.74 7.64 -8.00
CA LEU A 411 -18.15 6.80 -6.87
C LEU A 411 -19.06 5.68 -7.39
N PRO A 412 -18.92 4.43 -6.90
CA PRO A 412 -19.78 3.36 -7.34
C PRO A 412 -21.25 3.60 -6.94
N PRO A 413 -22.23 3.17 -7.75
CA PRO A 413 -23.64 3.39 -7.44
C PRO A 413 -24.05 2.58 -6.20
N ILE A 414 -25.00 3.11 -5.43
CA ILE A 414 -25.59 2.42 -4.28
C ILE A 414 -26.82 1.66 -4.75
N VAL A 415 -26.84 0.34 -4.53
CA VAL A 415 -27.94 -0.54 -4.96
C VAL A 415 -28.85 -0.86 -3.79
N ASP A 416 -30.12 -0.51 -3.93
CA ASP A 416 -31.17 -0.81 -2.95
C ASP A 416 -32.23 -1.71 -3.61
N VAL A 417 -32.31 -2.95 -3.14
CA VAL A 417 -33.30 -3.98 -3.55
C VAL A 417 -34.37 -4.22 -2.48
N GLY A 418 -34.35 -3.46 -1.38
CA GLY A 418 -35.17 -3.66 -0.20
C GLY A 418 -34.78 -4.89 0.64
N GLU A 419 -35.59 -5.17 1.66
CA GLU A 419 -35.39 -6.31 2.56
C GLU A 419 -35.93 -7.62 1.98
N ASP A 420 -35.39 -8.75 2.46
CA ASP A 420 -35.84 -10.11 2.16
C ASP A 420 -37.32 -10.32 2.54
N LYS A 421 -38.05 -11.08 1.70
CA LYS A 421 -39.52 -11.24 1.83
C LYS A 421 -39.93 -12.69 1.98
N THR A 422 -40.87 -12.93 2.90
CA THR A 422 -41.61 -14.20 2.99
C THR A 422 -43.07 -13.99 2.56
N ILE A 423 -43.53 -14.71 1.55
CA ILE A 423 -44.85 -14.52 0.92
C ILE A 423 -45.57 -15.88 0.79
N ALA A 424 -46.85 -15.94 1.17
CA ALA A 424 -47.65 -17.15 1.00
C ALA A 424 -48.04 -17.36 -0.48
N SER A 425 -48.01 -18.61 -0.96
CA SER A 425 -48.47 -18.95 -2.31
C SER A 425 -49.99 -18.83 -2.47
N GLU A 426 -50.47 -18.52 -3.67
CA GLU A 426 -51.89 -18.62 -4.02
C GLU A 426 -52.34 -20.08 -4.26
N SER A 427 -53.63 -20.30 -4.53
CA SER A 427 -54.23 -21.64 -4.69
C SER A 427 -53.63 -22.46 -5.85
N ASP A 428 -52.92 -21.82 -6.77
CA ASP A 428 -52.20 -22.48 -7.88
C ASP A 428 -50.75 -22.88 -7.53
N GLY A 429 -50.31 -22.64 -6.28
CA GLY A 429 -48.96 -22.98 -5.80
C GLY A 429 -47.88 -21.96 -6.20
N THR A 430 -48.26 -20.79 -6.70
CA THR A 430 -47.33 -19.73 -7.13
C THR A 430 -47.74 -18.36 -6.57
N THR A 431 -46.86 -17.36 -6.65
CA THR A 431 -47.15 -15.97 -6.29
C THR A 431 -46.44 -15.00 -7.23
N ILE A 432 -46.98 -13.79 -7.40
CA ILE A 432 -46.36 -12.73 -8.22
C ILE A 432 -45.67 -11.74 -7.29
N VAL A 433 -44.36 -11.55 -7.47
CA VAL A 433 -43.55 -10.64 -6.66
C VAL A 433 -43.00 -9.53 -7.55
N LEU A 434 -43.05 -8.29 -7.04
CA LEU A 434 -42.39 -7.14 -7.64
C LEU A 434 -40.97 -7.03 -7.07
N LEU A 435 -39.97 -7.19 -7.94
CA LEU A 435 -38.60 -6.82 -7.66
C LEU A 435 -38.45 -5.33 -7.98
N ASP A 436 -37.93 -4.56 -7.03
CA ASP A 436 -37.86 -3.10 -7.12
C ASP A 436 -36.47 -2.61 -6.73
N GLY A 437 -35.73 -2.14 -7.74
CA GLY A 437 -34.40 -1.55 -7.61
C GLY A 437 -34.42 -0.03 -7.80
N SER A 438 -35.60 0.59 -7.90
CA SER A 438 -35.77 2.00 -8.25
C SER A 438 -35.24 2.98 -7.19
N LYS A 439 -34.96 2.48 -5.97
CA LYS A 439 -34.33 3.25 -4.89
C LYS A 439 -32.81 3.30 -4.99
N SER A 440 -32.22 2.53 -5.89
CA SER A 440 -30.79 2.62 -6.18
C SER A 440 -30.47 4.01 -6.70
N TYR A 441 -29.33 4.57 -6.33
CA TYR A 441 -28.89 5.88 -6.79
C TYR A 441 -27.38 5.95 -6.88
N ASP A 442 -26.91 6.88 -7.69
CA ASP A 442 -25.49 7.20 -7.84
C ASP A 442 -25.19 8.51 -7.08
N PRO A 443 -24.26 8.52 -6.12
CA PRO A 443 -23.88 9.72 -5.37
C PRO A 443 -23.28 10.86 -6.19
N ASP A 444 -22.57 10.57 -7.28
CA ASP A 444 -21.83 11.57 -8.07
C ASP A 444 -22.20 11.60 -9.57
N GLY A 445 -23.22 10.86 -9.95
CA GLY A 445 -23.70 10.74 -11.31
C GLY A 445 -25.16 10.28 -11.41
N PHE A 446 -25.46 9.44 -12.40
CA PHE A 446 -26.77 8.83 -12.58
C PHE A 446 -26.66 7.38 -13.04
N ILE A 447 -27.64 6.58 -12.65
CA ILE A 447 -27.72 5.18 -13.09
C ILE A 447 -28.07 5.11 -14.56
N LYS A 448 -27.23 4.41 -15.31
CA LYS A 448 -27.39 4.16 -16.74
C LYS A 448 -28.22 2.90 -17.00
N ASN A 449 -27.88 1.79 -16.36
CA ASN A 449 -28.50 0.49 -16.61
C ASN A 449 -28.77 -0.30 -15.32
N TRP A 450 -29.81 -1.13 -15.34
CA TRP A 450 -30.13 -2.14 -14.32
C TRP A 450 -30.03 -3.53 -14.94
N SER A 451 -29.69 -4.54 -14.16
CA SER A 451 -29.67 -5.93 -14.60
C SER A 451 -30.08 -6.85 -13.45
N TRP A 452 -31.29 -7.40 -13.55
CA TRP A 452 -31.81 -8.43 -12.65
C TRP A 452 -31.44 -9.81 -13.16
N VAL A 453 -30.87 -10.63 -12.29
CA VAL A 453 -30.41 -11.99 -12.58
C VAL A 453 -30.93 -12.94 -11.50
N ASN A 454 -31.29 -14.17 -11.86
CA ASN A 454 -31.66 -15.20 -10.87
C ASN A 454 -30.43 -16.00 -10.38
N GLU A 455 -30.65 -16.90 -9.43
CA GLU A 455 -29.64 -17.84 -8.90
C GLU A 455 -28.90 -18.71 -9.93
N ASN A 456 -29.39 -18.81 -11.17
CA ASN A 456 -28.78 -19.58 -12.25
C ASN A 456 -28.09 -18.68 -13.30
N ASP A 457 -27.73 -17.45 -12.92
CA ASP A 457 -27.11 -16.43 -13.77
C ASP A 457 -27.92 -16.05 -15.03
N LYS A 458 -29.23 -16.30 -15.02
CA LYS A 458 -30.11 -15.92 -16.12
C LYS A 458 -30.67 -14.51 -15.92
N VAL A 459 -30.43 -13.64 -16.89
CA VAL A 459 -31.00 -12.28 -16.93
C VAL A 459 -32.52 -12.35 -17.02
N ILE A 460 -33.19 -11.70 -16.08
CA ILE A 460 -34.63 -11.61 -15.93
C ILE A 460 -35.15 -10.33 -16.58
N SER A 461 -34.48 -9.20 -16.31
CA SER A 461 -34.89 -7.89 -16.81
C SER A 461 -33.76 -6.87 -16.66
N GLU A 462 -33.74 -5.87 -17.55
CA GLU A 462 -32.83 -4.72 -17.46
C GLU A 462 -33.55 -3.44 -16.97
N SER A 463 -34.78 -3.59 -16.48
CA SER A 463 -35.58 -2.49 -15.95
C SER A 463 -35.41 -2.34 -14.44
N PRO A 464 -35.57 -1.12 -13.88
CA PRO A 464 -35.48 -0.89 -12.43
C PRO A 464 -36.54 -1.66 -11.63
N GLN A 465 -37.68 -1.98 -12.25
CA GLN A 465 -38.76 -2.75 -11.65
C GLN A 465 -39.20 -3.88 -12.57
N VAL A 466 -39.41 -5.08 -12.02
CA VAL A 466 -39.91 -6.25 -12.76
C VAL A 466 -40.82 -7.10 -11.89
N LYS A 467 -41.90 -7.62 -12.48
CA LYS A 467 -42.79 -8.60 -11.83
C LYS A 467 -42.42 -10.02 -12.24
N VAL A 468 -42.18 -10.89 -11.28
CA VAL A 468 -41.82 -12.30 -11.50
C VAL A 468 -42.85 -13.22 -10.85
N LYS A 469 -43.18 -14.33 -11.53
CA LYS A 469 -44.08 -15.37 -10.99
C LYS A 469 -43.23 -16.50 -10.42
N LEU A 470 -43.34 -16.75 -9.12
CA LEU A 470 -42.48 -17.67 -8.38
C LEU A 470 -43.28 -18.86 -7.82
N PRO A 471 -42.81 -20.11 -7.99
CA PRO A 471 -43.37 -21.27 -7.29
C PRO A 471 -42.95 -21.31 -5.82
N LYS A 472 -43.57 -22.19 -5.02
CA LYS A 472 -43.11 -22.48 -3.65
C LYS A 472 -41.62 -22.84 -3.62
N GLY A 473 -40.89 -22.28 -2.66
CA GLY A 473 -39.45 -22.44 -2.55
C GLY A 473 -38.74 -21.15 -2.17
N VAL A 474 -37.42 -21.22 -2.04
CA VAL A 474 -36.55 -20.06 -1.84
C VAL A 474 -36.00 -19.65 -3.20
N HIS A 475 -36.10 -18.37 -3.53
CA HIS A 475 -35.59 -17.79 -4.77
C HIS A 475 -34.65 -16.65 -4.46
N VAL A 476 -33.44 -16.68 -5.03
CA VAL A 476 -32.44 -15.62 -4.87
C VAL A 476 -32.32 -14.83 -6.17
N PHE A 477 -32.29 -13.50 -6.02
CA PHE A 477 -32.13 -12.55 -7.12
C PHE A 477 -30.95 -11.63 -6.87
N TYR A 478 -30.27 -11.25 -7.95
CA TYR A 478 -29.19 -10.29 -7.94
C TYR A 478 -29.58 -9.11 -8.81
N LEU A 479 -29.45 -7.89 -8.28
CA LEU A 479 -29.53 -6.67 -9.07
C LEU A 479 -28.12 -6.11 -9.23
N THR A 480 -27.66 -5.96 -10.46
CA THR A 480 -26.46 -5.18 -10.79
C THR A 480 -26.87 -3.85 -11.43
N VAL A 481 -26.29 -2.76 -10.96
CA VAL A 481 -26.57 -1.40 -11.43
C VAL A 481 -25.28 -0.79 -11.95
N PHE A 482 -25.36 -0.10 -13.09
CA PHE A 482 -24.22 0.56 -13.74
C PHE A 482 -24.45 2.07 -13.77
N ASP A 483 -23.43 2.84 -13.41
CA ASP A 483 -23.45 4.30 -13.49
C ASP A 483 -23.09 4.84 -14.90
N ASP A 484 -23.10 6.16 -15.05
CA ASP A 484 -22.78 6.84 -16.30
C ASP A 484 -21.29 6.89 -16.64
N LYS A 485 -20.41 6.64 -15.66
CA LYS A 485 -18.94 6.73 -15.78
C LYS A 485 -18.25 5.35 -15.79
N GLY A 486 -19.01 4.25 -15.75
CA GLY A 486 -18.57 2.88 -15.96
C GLY A 486 -18.41 2.01 -14.70
N ALA A 487 -18.67 2.49 -13.48
CA ALA A 487 -18.66 1.62 -12.30
C ALA A 487 -20.01 0.92 -12.10
N SER A 488 -19.98 -0.15 -11.30
CA SER A 488 -21.15 -0.98 -11.07
C SER A 488 -21.15 -1.58 -9.68
N SER A 489 -22.34 -1.74 -9.13
CA SER A 489 -22.56 -2.35 -7.81
C SER A 489 -23.63 -3.42 -7.90
N ARG A 490 -23.60 -4.40 -6.98
CA ARG A 490 -24.52 -5.53 -6.96
C ARG A 490 -25.13 -5.72 -5.57
N ALA A 491 -26.43 -6.00 -5.53
CA ALA A 491 -27.14 -6.38 -4.30
C ALA A 491 -27.95 -7.67 -4.50
N THR A 492 -28.20 -8.36 -3.40
CA THR A 492 -28.90 -9.65 -3.36
C THR A 492 -30.24 -9.50 -2.66
N LEU A 493 -31.29 -10.14 -3.19
CA LEU A 493 -32.63 -10.19 -2.61
C LEU A 493 -33.12 -11.63 -2.54
N THR A 494 -33.50 -12.08 -1.35
CA THR A 494 -34.05 -13.42 -1.12
C THR A 494 -35.56 -13.36 -0.92
N ILE A 495 -36.28 -14.20 -1.66
CA ILE A 495 -37.73 -14.34 -1.54
C ILE A 495 -38.08 -15.78 -1.20
N GLN A 496 -38.71 -15.98 -0.03
CA GLN A 496 -39.24 -17.25 0.41
C GLN A 496 -40.73 -17.35 0.14
N VAL A 497 -41.15 -18.33 -0.66
CA VAL A 497 -42.57 -18.60 -0.95
C VAL A 497 -43.03 -19.85 -0.20
N THR A 498 -43.96 -19.67 0.76
CA THR A 498 -44.45 -20.73 1.67
C THR A 498 -45.80 -21.32 1.26
#